data_AF-A0A962IRC5-F1
#
_entry.id   AF-A0A962IRC5-F1
#
_cell.length_a   1.000
_cell.length_b   1.000
_cell.length_c   1.000
_cell.angle_alpha   90.00
_cell.angle_beta   90.00
_cell.angle_gamma   90.00
#
_symmetry.space_group_name_H-M   'P 1'
#
loop_
_entity.id
_entity.type
_entity.pdbx_description
1 polymer ?
#
loop_
_entity_poly.entity_id
_entity_poly.type
_entity_poly.pdbx_seq_one_letter_code
_entity_poly.pdbx_strand_id
1 'polypeptide(L)'
;MPPTLSPSPGAARWSWRPLLPALILLCLTACGGGGSVRVEPAVTEMDARTAWLDGNFRGAAQLYQQLARQGGPERDRYALLAAEALREEGDLMALANQLGSIRRARLSPDDEARLDLLYAELALADGDADAAMALLAMPSEVGSVSVRVRALELRARALTLRGDQVASAAERLRLEPLLQGEERARNRAEAEEGIAGLDDDQLR
;
A
#
# COMPACT_ATOMS: atom_id res chain seq x y z
N MET A 1 23.62 33.99 -71.58
CA MET A 1 22.82 33.65 -72.76
C MET A 1 23.52 32.51 -73.52
N PRO A 2 22.90 31.33 -73.66
CA PRO A 2 23.30 30.21 -74.53
C PRO A 2 22.63 30.35 -75.93
N PRO A 3 22.93 29.55 -76.99
CA PRO A 3 22.47 28.14 -77.15
C PRO A 3 23.53 27.20 -77.80
N THR A 4 23.79 25.99 -77.29
CA THR A 4 23.20 24.66 -77.61
C THR A 4 23.14 24.23 -79.09
N LEU A 5 23.92 23.19 -79.42
CA LEU A 5 23.74 22.28 -80.56
C LEU A 5 23.86 20.82 -80.05
N SER A 6 22.96 19.97 -80.55
CA SER A 6 22.70 18.54 -80.28
C SER A 6 23.48 17.64 -81.27
N PRO A 7 23.19 16.32 -81.52
CA PRO A 7 22.68 15.18 -80.73
C PRO A 7 23.45 13.82 -80.89
N SER A 8 23.29 12.88 -79.94
CA SER A 8 23.09 11.39 -80.08
C SER A 8 24.17 10.48 -80.73
N PRO A 9 24.04 9.12 -80.72
CA PRO A 9 23.97 8.14 -79.62
C PRO A 9 25.08 7.06 -79.71
N GLY A 10 25.31 6.29 -78.64
CA GLY A 10 26.30 5.20 -78.65
C GLY A 10 26.01 4.07 -77.68
N ALA A 11 25.12 3.17 -78.13
CA ALA A 11 25.06 1.74 -77.84
C ALA A 11 25.27 1.24 -76.39
N ALA A 12 24.14 0.86 -75.79
CA ALA A 12 24.07 -0.16 -74.76
C ALA A 12 24.72 -1.46 -75.23
N ARG A 13 25.63 -2.02 -74.41
CA ARG A 13 25.96 -3.45 -74.45
C ARG A 13 25.81 -4.03 -73.05
N TRP A 14 24.58 -4.49 -72.85
CA TRP A 14 24.13 -5.53 -71.92
C TRP A 14 25.18 -6.64 -71.82
N SER A 15 25.93 -6.67 -70.72
CA SER A 15 26.78 -7.81 -70.36
C SER A 15 26.16 -8.53 -69.17
N TRP A 16 25.73 -9.76 -69.45
CA TRP A 16 25.17 -10.72 -68.53
C TRP A 16 26.09 -10.98 -67.32
N ARG A 17 25.50 -10.87 -66.12
CA ARG A 17 25.67 -11.66 -64.88
C ARG A 17 27.02 -12.38 -64.67
N PRO A 18 27.57 -12.31 -63.45
CA PRO A 18 27.05 -13.21 -62.41
C PRO A 18 26.76 -12.51 -61.07
N LEU A 19 25.48 -12.16 -60.89
CA LEU A 19 24.80 -12.16 -59.59
C LEU A 19 24.82 -13.62 -59.06
N LEU A 20 25.84 -14.05 -58.29
CA LEU A 20 25.73 -15.30 -57.54
C LEU A 20 26.68 -15.60 -56.36
N PRO A 21 27.69 -14.80 -55.95
CA PRO A 21 28.38 -15.12 -54.68
C PRO A 21 28.05 -14.18 -53.51
N ALA A 22 27.32 -13.08 -53.73
CA ALA A 22 27.09 -12.07 -52.67
C ALA A 22 25.88 -12.36 -51.75
N LEU A 23 24.98 -13.29 -52.10
CA LEU A 23 23.77 -13.59 -51.30
C LEU A 23 24.02 -14.68 -50.23
N ILE A 24 25.11 -15.45 -50.33
CA ILE A 24 25.39 -16.58 -49.42
C ILE A 24 26.12 -16.13 -48.14
N LEU A 25 26.73 -14.93 -48.11
CA LEU A 25 27.41 -14.42 -46.92
C LEU A 25 26.49 -13.74 -45.88
N LEU A 26 25.18 -13.63 -46.14
CA LEU A 26 24.22 -12.95 -45.25
C LEU A 26 23.36 -13.93 -44.40
N CYS A 27 23.68 -15.23 -44.38
CA CYS A 27 22.87 -16.23 -43.67
C CYS A 27 23.48 -16.73 -42.34
N LEU A 28 24.54 -16.12 -41.81
CA LEU A 28 25.28 -16.66 -40.65
C LEU A 28 25.20 -15.82 -39.36
N THR A 29 24.41 -14.75 -39.29
CA THR A 29 24.18 -13.98 -38.03
C THR A 29 22.82 -14.26 -37.39
N ALA A 30 22.36 -15.51 -37.41
CA ALA A 30 21.12 -15.95 -36.75
C ALA A 30 21.34 -17.20 -35.90
N CYS A 31 22.35 -17.17 -35.03
CA CYS A 31 22.53 -18.18 -33.99
C CYS A 31 22.79 -17.48 -32.66
N GLY A 32 21.94 -17.74 -31.66
CA GLY A 32 22.30 -17.49 -30.26
C GLY A 32 21.43 -16.49 -29.49
N GLY A 33 20.20 -16.21 -29.92
CA GLY A 33 19.20 -15.61 -29.04
C GLY A 33 18.56 -16.65 -28.13
N GLY A 34 19.37 -17.41 -27.38
CA GLY A 34 18.86 -18.27 -26.33
C GLY A 34 18.28 -17.37 -25.25
N GLY A 35 16.97 -17.09 -25.34
CA GLY A 35 16.26 -16.34 -24.32
C GLY A 35 16.40 -17.08 -23.00
N SER A 36 17.35 -16.66 -22.17
CA SER A 36 17.40 -17.06 -20.78
C SER A 36 16.06 -16.65 -20.19
N VAL A 37 15.21 -17.63 -19.87
CA VAL A 37 14.06 -17.39 -19.02
C VAL A 37 14.63 -16.75 -17.75
N ARG A 38 14.45 -15.43 -17.62
CA ARG A 38 14.84 -14.72 -16.41
C ARG A 38 13.86 -15.20 -15.35
N VAL A 39 14.27 -16.21 -14.60
CA VAL A 39 13.59 -16.61 -13.38
C VAL A 39 13.79 -15.43 -12.44
N GLU A 40 12.79 -14.54 -12.34
CA GLU A 40 12.81 -13.54 -11.28
C GLU A 40 12.84 -14.27 -9.94
N PRO A 41 13.69 -13.81 -9.00
CA PRO A 41 13.72 -14.41 -7.68
C PRO A 41 12.33 -14.35 -7.05
N ALA A 42 11.92 -15.46 -6.42
CA ALA A 42 10.64 -15.50 -5.73
C ALA A 42 10.64 -14.46 -4.60
N VAL A 43 9.64 -13.58 -4.59
CA VAL A 43 9.45 -12.62 -3.51
C VAL A 43 9.26 -13.37 -2.20
N THR A 44 9.97 -12.93 -1.17
CA THR A 44 9.88 -13.47 0.18
C THR A 44 9.21 -12.48 1.12
N GLU A 45 8.69 -12.99 2.25
CA GLU A 45 8.19 -12.13 3.33
C GLU A 45 9.29 -11.23 3.91
N MET A 46 10.56 -11.66 3.84
CA MET A 46 11.69 -10.87 4.31
C MET A 46 11.91 -9.63 3.44
N ASP A 47 11.74 -9.73 2.12
CA ASP A 47 11.87 -8.59 1.22
C ASP A 47 10.81 -7.52 1.54
N ALA A 48 9.55 -7.96 1.73
CA ALA A 48 8.45 -7.09 2.11
C ALA A 48 8.68 -6.42 3.47
N ARG A 49 9.17 -7.18 4.46
CA ARG A 49 9.51 -6.67 5.79
C ARG A 49 10.67 -5.68 5.75
N THR A 50 11.67 -5.92 4.91
CA THR A 50 12.81 -4.99 4.75
C THR A 50 12.33 -3.66 4.19
N ALA A 51 11.52 -3.70 3.13
CA ALA A 51 10.91 -2.49 2.57
C ALA A 51 10.08 -1.72 3.62
N TRP A 52 9.34 -2.42 4.48
CA TRP A 52 8.59 -1.80 5.58
C TRP A 52 9.53 -1.08 6.55
N LEU A 53 10.59 -1.76 7.01
CA LEU A 53 11.53 -1.21 7.99
C LEU A 53 12.32 -0.02 7.43
N ASP A 54 12.55 0.00 6.13
CA ASP A 54 13.18 1.12 5.42
C ASP A 54 12.22 2.31 5.20
N GLY A 55 10.97 2.21 5.65
CA GLY A 55 9.93 3.22 5.43
C GLY A 55 9.37 3.26 4.00
N ASN A 56 9.75 2.30 3.15
CA ASN A 56 9.19 2.13 1.80
C ASN A 56 7.87 1.36 1.88
N PHE A 57 6.85 2.00 2.45
CA PHE A 57 5.54 1.39 2.69
C PHE A 57 4.83 1.01 1.39
N ARG A 58 4.87 1.86 0.36
CA ARG A 58 4.38 1.49 -0.98
C ARG A 58 5.05 0.23 -1.53
N GLY A 59 6.37 0.12 -1.42
CA GLY A 59 7.11 -1.07 -1.85
C GLY A 59 6.73 -2.32 -1.05
N ALA A 60 6.62 -2.18 0.27
CA ALA A 60 6.16 -3.25 1.15
C ALA A 60 4.76 -3.73 0.78
N ALA A 61 3.82 -2.80 0.53
CA ALA A 61 2.47 -3.12 0.09
C ALA A 61 2.47 -3.94 -1.21
N GLN A 62 3.27 -3.55 -2.20
CA GLN A 62 3.39 -4.26 -3.47
C GLN A 62 3.93 -5.68 -3.28
N LEU A 63 4.95 -5.86 -2.44
CA LEU A 63 5.55 -7.17 -2.15
C LEU A 63 4.57 -8.08 -1.40
N TYR A 64 3.86 -7.56 -0.40
CA TYR A 64 2.79 -8.31 0.28
C TYR A 64 1.63 -8.67 -0.65
N GLN A 65 1.22 -7.77 -1.56
CA GLN A 65 0.23 -8.09 -2.60
C GLN A 65 0.70 -9.19 -3.56
N GLN A 66 2.00 -9.23 -3.87
CA GLN A 66 2.57 -10.33 -4.67
C GLN A 66 2.50 -11.65 -3.91
N LEU A 67 2.88 -11.68 -2.63
CA LEU A 67 2.75 -12.85 -1.77
C LEU A 67 1.29 -13.32 -1.66
N ALA A 68 0.33 -12.40 -1.47
CA ALA A 68 -1.08 -12.74 -1.43
C ALA A 68 -1.60 -13.33 -2.76
N ARG A 69 -1.05 -12.88 -3.90
CA ARG A 69 -1.40 -13.41 -5.24
C ARG A 69 -0.83 -14.81 -5.50
N GLN A 70 0.27 -15.19 -4.85
CA GLN A 70 0.78 -16.57 -4.91
C GLN A 70 -0.20 -17.57 -4.27
N GLY A 71 -1.08 -17.11 -3.37
CA GLY A 71 -2.15 -17.90 -2.78
C GLY A 71 -1.72 -18.64 -1.51
N GLY A 72 -2.39 -19.75 -1.21
CA GLY A 72 -2.13 -20.55 -0.01
C GLY A 72 -2.91 -20.10 1.24
N PRO A 73 -2.60 -20.70 2.41
CA PRO A 73 -3.30 -20.45 3.66
C PRO A 73 -3.10 -19.01 4.18
N GLU A 74 -1.91 -18.45 4.00
CA GLU A 74 -1.53 -17.11 4.48
C GLU A 74 -1.98 -15.97 3.56
N ARG A 75 -2.70 -16.26 2.46
CA ARG A 75 -3.11 -15.27 1.46
C ARG A 75 -3.78 -14.04 2.09
N ASP A 76 -4.77 -14.26 2.94
CA ASP A 76 -5.57 -13.19 3.53
C ASP A 76 -4.77 -12.41 4.59
N ARG A 77 -3.80 -13.06 5.27
CA ARG A 77 -2.84 -12.38 6.14
C ARG A 77 -1.88 -11.49 5.34
N TYR A 78 -1.34 -11.96 4.22
CA TYR A 78 -0.51 -11.11 3.36
C TYR A 78 -1.30 -9.95 2.76
N ALA A 79 -2.58 -10.17 2.43
CA ALA A 79 -3.45 -9.09 1.99
C ALA A 79 -3.68 -8.03 3.08
N LEU A 80 -3.79 -8.45 4.35
CA LEU A 80 -3.87 -7.54 5.50
C LEU A 80 -2.56 -6.78 5.73
N LEU A 81 -1.39 -7.44 5.62
CA LEU A 81 -0.09 -6.76 5.74
C LEU A 81 0.13 -5.72 4.64
N ALA A 82 -0.35 -5.99 3.42
CA ALA A 82 -0.36 -4.99 2.37
C ALA A 82 -1.24 -3.79 2.73
N ALA A 83 -2.42 -4.03 3.32
CA ALA A 83 -3.32 -2.97 3.76
C ALA A 83 -2.68 -2.11 4.85
N GLU A 84 -2.04 -2.71 5.85
CA GLU A 84 -1.28 -1.98 6.87
C GLU A 84 -0.18 -1.10 6.26
N ALA A 85 0.48 -1.56 5.20
CA ALA A 85 1.50 -0.78 4.52
C ALA A 85 0.89 0.40 3.76
N LEU A 86 -0.25 0.20 3.10
CA LEU A 86 -0.98 1.29 2.44
C LEU A 86 -1.51 2.33 3.43
N ARG A 87 -1.87 1.91 4.65
CA ARG A 87 -2.19 2.84 5.73
C ARG A 87 -0.98 3.69 6.11
N GLU A 88 0.18 3.09 6.35
CA GLU A 88 1.40 3.85 6.71
C GLU A 88 1.85 4.79 5.58
N GLU A 89 1.63 4.39 4.32
CA GLU A 89 1.81 5.25 3.16
C GLU A 89 0.81 6.43 3.12
N GLY A 90 -0.35 6.31 3.79
CA GLY A 90 -1.45 7.28 3.77
C GLY A 90 -2.35 7.18 2.53
N ASP A 91 -2.22 6.11 1.72
CA ASP A 91 -3.05 5.90 0.53
C ASP A 91 -4.38 5.22 0.91
N LEU A 92 -5.32 6.02 1.42
CA LEU A 92 -6.62 5.55 1.89
C LEU A 92 -7.47 4.91 0.78
N MET A 93 -7.32 5.37 -0.48
CA MET A 93 -8.04 4.79 -1.61
C MET A 93 -7.51 3.39 -1.93
N ALA A 94 -6.19 3.22 -1.99
CA ALA A 94 -5.60 1.90 -2.18
C ALA A 94 -5.90 0.97 -1.00
N LEU A 95 -5.87 1.49 0.24
CA LEU A 95 -6.27 0.77 1.44
C LEU A 95 -7.70 0.22 1.31
N ALA A 96 -8.68 1.07 1.01
CA ALA A 96 -10.08 0.66 0.87
C ALA A 96 -10.25 -0.46 -0.18
N ASN A 97 -9.58 -0.33 -1.32
CA ASN A 97 -9.59 -1.36 -2.37
C ASN A 97 -8.96 -2.68 -1.90
N GLN A 98 -7.87 -2.62 -1.14
CA GLN A 98 -7.17 -3.79 -0.62
C GLN A 98 -8.05 -4.55 0.38
N LEU A 99 -8.74 -3.84 1.28
CA LEU A 99 -9.57 -4.44 2.33
C LEU A 99 -10.73 -5.28 1.77
N GLY A 100 -11.34 -4.86 0.66
CA GLY A 100 -12.46 -5.57 0.03
C GLY A 100 -12.12 -6.98 -0.45
N SER A 101 -10.84 -7.34 -0.53
CA SER A 101 -10.38 -8.68 -0.94
C SER A 101 -10.13 -9.65 0.21
N ILE A 102 -10.13 -9.18 1.46
CA ILE A 102 -9.74 -9.93 2.65
C ILE A 102 -10.93 -10.69 3.21
N ARG A 103 -10.77 -12.00 3.44
CA ARG A 103 -11.79 -12.82 4.12
C ARG A 103 -11.48 -12.97 5.60
N ARG A 104 -12.27 -12.31 6.43
CA ARG A 104 -12.19 -12.34 7.90
C ARG A 104 -12.00 -13.75 8.46
N ALA A 105 -12.82 -14.72 8.05
CA ALA A 105 -12.80 -16.10 8.55
C ALA A 105 -11.49 -16.89 8.30
N ARG A 106 -10.50 -16.30 7.61
CA ARG A 106 -9.18 -16.89 7.38
C ARG A 106 -8.07 -16.20 8.18
N LEU A 107 -8.43 -15.20 8.97
CA LEU A 107 -7.50 -14.44 9.80
C LEU A 107 -7.39 -15.07 11.19
N SER A 108 -6.25 -14.82 11.84
CA SER A 108 -6.13 -15.05 13.27
C SER A 108 -6.97 -14.01 14.04
N PRO A 109 -7.34 -14.25 15.31
CA PRO A 109 -8.08 -13.26 16.09
C PRO A 109 -7.38 -11.89 16.22
N ASP A 110 -6.04 -11.85 16.27
CA ASP A 110 -5.29 -10.58 16.29
C ASP A 110 -5.37 -9.87 14.93
N ASP A 111 -5.30 -10.62 13.83
CA ASP A 111 -5.45 -10.09 12.47
C ASP A 111 -6.89 -9.62 12.19
N GLU A 112 -7.91 -10.28 12.74
CA GLU A 112 -9.30 -9.80 12.68
C GLU A 112 -9.45 -8.44 13.37
N ALA A 113 -8.85 -8.28 14.55
CA ALA A 113 -8.87 -7.01 15.26
C ALA A 113 -8.14 -5.91 14.46
N ARG A 114 -6.99 -6.21 13.85
CA ARG A 114 -6.29 -5.26 12.95
C ARG A 114 -7.14 -4.87 11.73
N LEU A 115 -7.86 -5.84 11.16
CA LEU A 115 -8.77 -5.57 10.06
C LEU A 115 -9.88 -4.59 10.48
N ASP A 116 -10.46 -4.78 11.67
CA ASP A 116 -11.46 -3.84 12.22
C ASP A 116 -10.89 -2.43 12.43
N LEU A 117 -9.65 -2.31 12.91
CA LEU A 117 -8.97 -1.01 13.06
C LEU A 117 -8.81 -0.29 11.72
N LEU A 118 -8.45 -1.01 10.65
CA LEU A 118 -8.32 -0.43 9.31
C LEU A 118 -9.67 0.05 8.75
N TYR A 119 -10.74 -0.72 8.96
CA TYR A 119 -12.08 -0.27 8.57
C TYR A 119 -12.53 0.94 9.40
N ALA A 120 -12.22 0.97 10.70
CA ALA A 120 -12.58 2.09 11.57
C ALA A 120 -11.86 3.39 11.15
N GLU A 121 -10.62 3.29 10.70
CA GLU A 121 -9.88 4.43 10.15
C GLU A 121 -10.48 4.98 8.87
N LEU A 122 -10.92 4.11 7.95
CA LEU A 122 -11.62 4.56 6.75
C LEU A 122 -12.94 5.26 7.11
N ALA A 123 -13.72 4.69 8.04
CA ALA A 123 -14.93 5.32 8.53
C ALA A 123 -14.67 6.70 9.15
N LEU A 124 -13.61 6.83 9.97
CA LEU A 124 -13.19 8.13 10.51
C LEU A 124 -12.75 9.12 9.44
N ALA A 125 -12.06 8.65 8.39
CA ALA A 125 -11.66 9.50 7.28
C ALA A 125 -12.88 10.01 6.49
N ASP A 126 -13.95 9.23 6.41
CA ASP A 126 -15.22 9.60 5.80
C ASP A 126 -16.12 10.44 6.73
N GLY A 127 -15.69 10.69 7.97
CA GLY A 127 -16.46 11.43 8.97
C GLY A 127 -17.56 10.59 9.66
N ASP A 128 -17.61 9.28 9.44
CA ASP A 128 -18.58 8.36 10.03
C ASP A 128 -18.08 7.79 11.37
N ALA A 129 -18.23 8.61 12.41
CA ALA A 129 -17.80 8.24 13.75
C ALA A 129 -18.60 7.06 14.35
N ASP A 130 -19.87 6.91 13.99
CA ASP A 130 -20.72 5.85 14.53
C ASP A 130 -20.33 4.49 13.92
N ALA A 131 -20.05 4.43 12.62
CA ALA A 131 -19.50 3.24 11.98
C ALA A 131 -18.13 2.87 12.56
N ALA A 132 -17.25 3.86 12.79
CA ALA A 132 -15.97 3.62 13.44
C ALA A 132 -16.14 3.02 14.84
N MET A 133 -17.03 3.58 15.67
CA MET A 133 -17.30 3.06 17.02
C MET A 133 -17.87 1.63 17.00
N ALA A 134 -18.71 1.29 16.03
CA ALA A 134 -19.24 -0.06 15.88
C ALA A 134 -18.13 -1.08 15.58
N LEU A 135 -17.18 -0.73 14.73
CA LEU A 135 -16.00 -1.56 14.42
C LEU A 135 -15.04 -1.66 15.61
N LEU A 136 -14.96 -0.60 16.41
CA LEU A 136 -14.12 -0.52 17.60
C LEU A 136 -14.78 -1.12 18.85
N ALA A 137 -15.89 -1.85 18.75
CA ALA A 137 -16.60 -2.43 19.89
C ALA A 137 -15.90 -3.65 20.55
N MET A 138 -14.66 -3.95 20.15
CA MET A 138 -13.86 -5.03 20.73
C MET A 138 -13.53 -4.83 22.23
N PRO A 139 -13.46 -5.88 23.06
CA PRO A 139 -13.04 -5.73 24.45
C PRO A 139 -11.62 -5.14 24.55
N SER A 140 -11.36 -4.32 25.58
CA SER A 140 -10.07 -3.64 25.78
C SER A 140 -8.87 -4.58 25.90
N GLU A 141 -9.10 -5.83 26.31
CA GLU A 141 -8.04 -6.82 26.53
C GLU A 141 -7.71 -7.66 25.27
N VAL A 142 -8.48 -7.50 24.19
CA VAL A 142 -8.29 -8.29 22.97
C VAL A 142 -7.13 -7.74 22.15
N GLY A 143 -6.29 -8.65 21.67
CA GLY A 143 -5.18 -8.36 20.76
C GLY A 143 -3.87 -8.00 21.45
N SER A 144 -2.86 -7.82 20.61
CA SER A 144 -1.53 -7.34 20.97
C SER A 144 -1.57 -5.90 21.54
N VAL A 145 -0.49 -5.49 22.21
CA VAL A 145 -0.37 -4.12 22.77
C VAL A 145 -0.60 -3.06 21.68
N SER A 146 -0.05 -3.26 20.48
CA SER A 146 -0.23 -2.35 19.35
C SER A 146 -1.69 -2.20 18.91
N VAL A 147 -2.45 -3.31 18.89
CA VAL A 147 -3.89 -3.28 18.57
C VAL A 147 -4.64 -2.47 19.62
N ARG A 148 -4.34 -2.68 20.91
CA ARG A 148 -5.00 -1.94 22.00
C ARG A 148 -4.70 -0.44 21.97
N VAL A 149 -3.44 -0.08 21.76
CA VAL A 149 -3.01 1.33 21.61
C VAL A 149 -3.83 2.00 20.50
N ARG A 150 -3.83 1.41 19.31
CA ARG A 150 -4.53 1.97 18.14
C ARG A 150 -6.05 1.98 18.33
N ALA A 151 -6.64 0.97 18.98
CA ALA A 151 -8.06 0.96 19.28
C ALA A 151 -8.48 2.15 20.18
N LEU A 152 -7.73 2.40 21.26
CA LEU A 152 -8.00 3.51 22.18
C LEU A 152 -7.84 4.87 21.48
N GLU A 153 -6.81 5.03 20.65
CA GLU A 153 -6.60 6.24 19.85
C GLU A 153 -7.77 6.49 18.89
N LEU A 154 -8.19 5.47 18.13
CA LEU A 154 -9.29 5.61 17.18
C LEU A 154 -10.63 5.86 17.88
N ARG A 155 -10.88 5.26 19.05
CA ARG A 155 -12.08 5.55 19.85
C ARG A 155 -12.09 6.99 20.34
N ALA A 156 -10.97 7.49 20.86
CA ALA A 156 -10.87 8.89 21.27
C ALA A 156 -11.19 9.83 20.10
N ARG A 157 -10.61 9.57 18.92
CA ARG A 157 -10.89 10.34 17.69
C ARG A 157 -12.36 10.27 17.28
N ALA A 158 -12.97 9.08 17.32
CA ALA A 158 -14.39 8.91 17.02
C ALA A 158 -15.29 9.69 17.98
N LEU A 159 -14.98 9.66 19.28
CA LEU A 159 -15.74 10.37 20.32
C LEU A 159 -15.61 11.88 20.17
N THR A 160 -14.41 12.39 19.89
CA THR A 160 -14.21 13.81 19.55
C THR A 160 -15.03 14.21 18.32
N LEU A 161 -15.08 13.38 17.27
CA LEU A 161 -15.88 13.65 16.08
C LEU A 161 -17.40 13.65 16.37
N ARG A 162 -17.86 12.86 17.35
CA ARG A 162 -19.24 12.88 17.86
C ARG A 162 -19.53 14.05 18.81
N GLY A 163 -18.52 14.83 19.19
CA GLY A 163 -18.63 15.91 20.18
C GLY A 163 -18.60 15.44 21.64
N ASP A 164 -18.31 14.17 21.91
CA ASP A 164 -18.20 13.63 23.27
C ASP A 164 -16.76 13.75 23.79
N GLN A 165 -16.38 14.97 24.18
CA GLN A 165 -15.01 15.27 24.62
C GLN A 165 -14.64 14.59 25.93
N VAL A 166 -15.60 14.41 26.85
CA VAL A 166 -15.36 13.75 28.14
C VAL A 166 -15.03 12.27 27.91
N ALA A 167 -15.82 11.57 27.09
CA ALA A 167 -15.51 10.18 26.76
C ALA A 167 -14.20 10.05 25.97
N SER A 168 -13.94 10.99 25.04
CA SER A 168 -12.65 11.04 24.31
C SER A 168 -11.46 11.14 25.26
N ALA A 169 -11.50 12.09 26.21
CA ALA A 169 -10.44 12.24 27.21
C ALA A 169 -10.30 11.00 28.10
N ALA A 170 -11.41 10.33 28.44
CA ALA A 170 -11.35 9.08 29.19
C ALA A 170 -10.62 7.95 28.43
N GLU A 171 -10.86 7.79 27.12
CA GLU A 171 -10.10 6.84 26.29
C GLU A 171 -8.60 7.20 26.24
N ARG A 172 -8.26 8.49 26.15
CA ARG A 172 -6.87 8.96 26.17
C ARG A 172 -6.18 8.69 27.50
N LEU A 173 -6.86 8.85 28.63
CA LEU A 173 -6.31 8.49 29.94
C LEU A 173 -6.07 6.98 30.07
N ARG A 174 -6.91 6.15 29.47
CA ARG A 174 -6.69 4.68 29.40
C ARG A 174 -5.49 4.33 28.52
N LEU A 175 -5.24 5.12 27.47
CA LEU A 175 -4.11 4.95 26.56
C LEU A 175 -2.77 5.35 27.19
N GLU A 176 -2.75 6.38 28.03
CA GLU A 176 -1.54 6.95 28.65
C GLU A 176 -0.52 5.93 29.22
N PRO A 177 -0.91 4.89 29.99
CA PRO A 177 0.04 3.91 30.53
C PRO A 177 0.70 3.03 29.45
N LEU A 178 0.14 2.98 28.23
CA LEU A 178 0.67 2.20 27.12
C LEU A 178 1.67 2.99 26.26
N LEU A 179 1.65 4.31 26.34
CA LEU A 179 2.53 5.21 25.57
C LEU A 179 3.81 5.52 26.33
N GLN A 180 4.83 6.04 25.64
CA GLN A 180 6.09 6.51 26.24
C GLN A 180 6.56 7.85 25.65
N GLY A 181 7.50 8.52 26.31
CA GLY A 181 8.17 9.71 25.79
C GLY A 181 7.22 10.79 25.28
N GLU A 182 7.47 11.27 24.06
CA GLU A 182 6.68 12.32 23.42
C GLU A 182 5.25 11.89 23.11
N GLU A 183 4.99 10.62 22.78
CA GLU A 183 3.64 10.14 22.49
C GLU A 183 2.74 10.27 23.71
N ARG A 184 3.26 9.91 24.89
CA ARG A 184 2.53 10.08 26.16
C ARG A 184 2.25 11.56 26.45
N ALA A 185 3.23 12.44 26.19
CA ALA A 185 3.07 13.88 26.40
C ALA A 185 2.02 14.49 25.46
N ARG A 186 2.04 14.12 24.16
CA ARG A 186 1.05 14.54 23.17
C ARG A 186 -0.35 14.06 23.55
N ASN A 187 -0.50 12.78 23.90
CA ASN A 187 -1.78 12.22 24.31
C ASN A 187 -2.35 12.92 25.56
N ARG A 188 -1.51 13.27 26.54
CA ARG A 188 -1.94 14.04 27.72
C ARG A 188 -2.46 15.42 27.31
N ALA A 189 -1.71 16.15 26.49
CA ALA A 189 -2.10 17.48 26.02
C ALA A 189 -3.45 17.45 25.29
N GLU A 190 -3.66 16.47 24.41
CA GLU A 190 -4.92 16.30 23.68
C GLU A 190 -6.11 15.95 24.61
N ALA A 191 -5.87 15.21 25.70
CA ALA A 191 -6.90 14.95 26.71
C ALA A 191 -7.25 16.20 27.53
N GLU A 192 -6.25 16.99 27.91
CA GLU A 192 -6.42 18.24 28.65
C GLU A 192 -7.14 19.31 27.81
N GLU A 193 -6.75 19.47 26.55
CA GLU A 193 -7.39 20.41 25.61
C GLU A 193 -8.87 20.07 25.39
N GLY A 194 -9.19 18.79 25.21
CA GLY A 194 -10.57 18.33 25.04
C GLY A 194 -11.48 18.68 26.21
N ILE A 195 -10.97 18.59 27.45
CA ILE A 195 -11.73 18.92 28.67
C ILE A 195 -11.77 20.44 28.90
N ALA A 196 -10.66 21.15 28.66
CA ALA A 196 -10.57 22.60 28.90
C ALA A 196 -11.53 23.41 28.01
N GLY A 197 -11.98 22.86 26.89
CA GLY A 197 -13.00 23.47 26.02
C GLY A 197 -14.44 23.29 26.50
N LEU A 198 -14.69 22.61 27.62
CA LEU A 198 -16.02 22.37 28.17
C LEU A 198 -16.40 23.44 29.20
N ASP A 199 -17.63 23.95 29.12
CA ASP A 199 -18.20 24.80 30.17
C ASP A 199 -18.56 23.97 31.42
N ASP A 200 -18.63 24.61 32.60
CA ASP A 200 -18.94 23.97 33.90
C ASP A 200 -20.23 23.12 33.89
N ASP A 201 -21.21 23.48 33.05
CA ASP A 201 -22.47 22.73 32.91
C ASP A 201 -22.31 21.41 32.12
N GLN A 202 -21.23 21.24 31.36
CA GLN A 202 -20.89 19.99 30.66
C GLN A 202 -20.06 19.02 31.50
N LEU A 203 -19.67 19.43 32.73
CA LEU A 203 -18.84 18.65 33.66
C LEU A 203 -19.63 18.07 34.85
N ARG A 204 -20.94 18.34 34.96
CA ARG A 204 -21.83 17.89 36.05
C ARG A 204 -22.56 16.60 35.71
#